data_AF-A0A813DKY5-F1
#
_entry.id   AF-A0A813DKY5-F1
#
_cell.length_a   1.000
_cell.length_b   1.000
_cell.length_c   1.000
_cell.angle_alpha   90.00
_cell.angle_beta   90.00
_cell.angle_gamma   90.00
#
_symmetry.space_group_name_H-M   'P 1'
#
loop_
_entity.id
_entity.type
_entity.pdbx_description
1 polymer ?
#
loop_
_entity_poly.entity_id
_entity_poly.type
_entity_poly.pdbx_seq_one_letter_code
_entity_poly.pdbx_strand_id
1 'polypeptide(L)'
;MNKPWIFTLLRRSLAAWPCLLTLCKSESALNLFMWSPHWQCFVWNQNDCKGEVEKALETFFPAFDIDFAALVELADSNYTTPDGWSSNQSHCGHDLVNLVFNTNKWRMATSPGSYIAGCMVPNDRPFIVQLFESNSGGEPVIVAGAHFPHPDSSTLHSEDSLEYKATANTGPLRDAIAYIKDSSGVNKVIVIADTNAWTWVPTSTIMEMLQIPSGTWVSTSLERSCCFDADFPPEYAFDRIMANFGGSMHTTMLYEDGLPVWANQTKGQSRGAFHKPIVGRLYERPSAAPTNPNPLNVFLLVSTTVLATLLVSLIVAWLCCARCRGSHSDRRDMPTSDPESD
;
A
#
# COMPACT_ATOMS: atom_id res chain seq x y z
N MET A 1 -55.53 21.02 30.74
CA MET A 1 -54.39 20.22 31.24
C MET A 1 -53.52 19.83 30.05
N ASN A 2 -52.21 20.13 30.16
CA ASN A 2 -51.02 19.57 29.48
C ASN A 2 -50.82 19.69 27.95
N LYS A 3 -50.17 20.80 27.56
CA LYS A 3 -48.83 20.98 26.94
C LYS A 3 -48.10 19.80 26.22
N PRO A 4 -47.15 20.10 25.29
CA PRO A 4 -47.16 19.62 23.91
C PRO A 4 -45.98 18.73 23.49
N TRP A 5 -46.14 18.04 22.35
CA TRP A 5 -45.24 17.04 21.74
C TRP A 5 -44.05 17.61 20.95
N ILE A 6 -43.64 18.87 21.16
CA ILE A 6 -42.65 19.56 20.30
C ILE A 6 -41.19 19.41 20.78
N PHE A 7 -40.92 18.85 21.96
CA PHE A 7 -39.54 18.77 22.50
C PHE A 7 -38.74 17.49 22.18
N THR A 8 -39.32 16.51 21.47
CA THR A 8 -38.64 15.20 21.30
C THR A 8 -37.83 15.08 20.00
N LEU A 9 -38.03 15.96 19.01
CA LEU A 9 -37.28 15.92 17.74
C LEU A 9 -35.96 16.69 17.74
N LEU A 10 -35.73 17.60 18.70
CA LEU A 10 -34.48 18.39 18.79
C LEU A 10 -33.38 17.74 19.64
N ARG A 11 -33.65 16.65 20.37
CA ARG A 11 -32.65 15.93 21.17
C ARG A 11 -31.93 14.81 20.42
N ARG A 12 -32.41 14.39 19.25
CA ARG A 12 -31.76 13.33 18.44
C ARG A 12 -30.74 13.87 17.42
N SER A 13 -30.66 15.18 17.23
CA SER A 13 -29.75 15.81 16.25
C SER A 13 -28.38 16.20 16.80
N LEU A 14 -28.16 16.12 18.11
CA LEU A 14 -26.89 16.53 18.75
C LEU A 14 -25.96 15.36 19.12
N ALA A 15 -26.40 14.11 18.98
CA ALA A 15 -25.58 12.92 19.24
C ALA A 15 -24.75 12.46 18.04
N ALA A 16 -24.95 13.04 16.85
CA ALA A 16 -24.23 12.70 15.62
C ALA A 16 -23.11 13.70 15.25
N TRP A 17 -22.86 14.72 16.08
CA TRP A 17 -21.96 15.83 15.77
C TRP A 17 -20.46 15.67 16.10
N PRO A 18 -19.95 14.66 16.83
CA PRO A 18 -18.50 14.55 16.98
C PRO A 18 -17.79 14.06 15.70
N CYS A 19 -18.49 13.38 14.78
CA CYS A 19 -17.86 12.80 13.59
C CYS A 19 -17.83 13.74 12.37
N LEU A 20 -18.49 14.92 12.40
CA LEU A 20 -18.59 15.77 11.22
C LEU A 20 -17.38 16.69 10.97
N LEU A 21 -16.48 16.84 11.95
CA LEU A 21 -15.28 17.69 11.83
C LEU A 21 -13.97 16.94 12.04
N THR A 22 -14.01 15.71 12.53
CA THR A 22 -12.88 14.81 12.39
C THR A 22 -12.93 14.31 10.95
N LEU A 23 -12.27 15.05 10.04
CA LEU A 23 -11.84 14.49 8.77
C LEU A 23 -11.22 13.14 9.11
N CYS A 24 -11.90 12.03 8.79
CA CYS A 24 -11.26 10.72 8.73
C CYS A 24 -10.23 10.86 7.63
N LYS A 25 -9.04 11.36 7.99
CA LYS A 25 -7.89 11.35 7.12
C LYS A 25 -7.68 9.89 6.82
N SER A 26 -8.09 9.47 5.63
CA SER A 26 -7.85 8.13 5.12
C SER A 26 -6.40 7.82 5.42
N GLU A 27 -6.15 6.76 6.18
CA GLU A 27 -4.81 6.30 6.45
C GLU A 27 -4.18 6.00 5.09
N SER A 28 -3.11 6.74 4.77
CA SER A 28 -2.36 6.52 3.54
C SER A 28 -1.67 5.17 3.67
N ALA A 29 -2.00 4.24 2.77
CA ALA A 29 -1.40 2.92 2.74
C ALA A 29 -0.81 2.66 1.35
N LEU A 30 0.34 2.00 1.31
CA LEU A 30 0.93 1.50 0.08
C LEU A 30 0.63 0.01 -0.07
N ASN A 31 0.15 -0.41 -1.23
CA ASN A 31 -0.08 -1.82 -1.55
C ASN A 31 1.10 -2.34 -2.38
N LEU A 32 1.81 -3.32 -1.84
CA LEU A 32 3.04 -3.85 -2.38
C LEU A 32 2.82 -5.31 -2.77
N PHE A 33 3.39 -5.77 -3.88
CA PHE A 33 3.18 -7.13 -4.39
C PHE A 33 4.50 -7.83 -4.69
N MET A 34 4.65 -9.08 -4.26
CA MET A 34 5.81 -9.91 -4.60
C MET A 34 5.31 -11.25 -5.15
N TRP A 35 5.86 -11.66 -6.29
CA TRP A 35 5.59 -12.99 -6.83
C TRP A 35 6.72 -13.54 -7.69
N SER A 36 7.13 -14.77 -7.39
CA SER A 36 7.95 -15.61 -8.26
C SER A 36 7.10 -16.76 -8.85
N PRO A 37 6.45 -16.60 -10.02
CA PRO A 37 5.80 -17.73 -10.71
C PRO A 37 6.80 -18.79 -11.18
N HIS A 38 8.10 -18.50 -11.10
CA HIS A 38 9.22 -19.36 -11.46
C HIS A 38 9.29 -19.68 -12.97
N TRP A 39 10.50 -19.81 -13.52
CA TRP A 39 10.71 -19.91 -14.97
C TRP A 39 10.02 -21.12 -15.63
N GLN A 40 9.80 -22.23 -14.90
CA GLN A 40 9.14 -23.45 -15.38
C GLN A 40 7.74 -23.15 -15.91
N CYS A 41 7.04 -22.19 -15.31
CA CYS A 41 5.71 -21.77 -15.75
C CYS A 41 5.71 -21.28 -17.21
N PHE A 42 6.81 -20.67 -17.66
CA PHE A 42 6.95 -20.11 -18.99
C PHE A 42 7.60 -21.08 -19.98
N VAL A 43 8.59 -21.85 -19.52
CA VAL A 43 9.35 -22.78 -20.38
C VAL A 43 8.63 -24.11 -20.57
N TRP A 44 8.00 -24.65 -19.51
CA TRP A 44 7.23 -25.89 -19.63
C TRP A 44 5.80 -25.60 -20.06
N ASN A 45 5.25 -24.47 -19.58
CA ASN A 45 3.94 -23.93 -19.92
C ASN A 45 2.83 -24.99 -19.97
N GLN A 46 2.79 -25.85 -18.96
CA GLN A 46 1.72 -26.84 -18.85
C GLN A 46 0.45 -26.14 -18.37
N ASN A 47 -0.69 -26.59 -18.88
CA ASN A 47 -2.00 -26.04 -18.51
C ASN A 47 -2.10 -24.51 -18.73
N ASP A 48 -1.37 -23.97 -19.71
CA ASP A 48 -1.31 -22.53 -20.01
C ASP A 48 -0.86 -21.68 -18.79
N CYS A 49 0.08 -22.18 -17.99
CA CYS A 49 0.57 -21.47 -16.81
C CYS A 49 0.99 -20.03 -17.10
N LYS A 50 1.69 -19.80 -18.23
CA LYS A 50 2.06 -18.46 -18.67
C LYS A 50 0.82 -17.56 -18.81
N GLY A 51 -0.15 -17.96 -19.62
CA GLY A 51 -1.35 -17.15 -19.86
C GLY A 51 -2.19 -16.94 -18.61
N GLU A 52 -2.22 -17.92 -17.71
CA GLU A 52 -2.94 -17.81 -16.44
C GLU A 52 -2.22 -16.92 -15.41
N VAL A 53 -0.88 -16.89 -15.39
CA VAL A 53 -0.12 -15.90 -14.61
C VAL A 53 -0.42 -14.49 -15.09
N GLU A 54 -0.42 -14.26 -16.41
CA GLU A 54 -0.74 -12.95 -16.99
C GLU A 54 -2.16 -12.49 -16.62
N LYS A 55 -3.16 -13.36 -16.78
CA LYS A 55 -4.56 -13.09 -16.35
C LYS A 55 -4.66 -12.83 -14.85
N ALA A 56 -3.90 -13.56 -14.04
CA ALA A 56 -3.86 -13.36 -12.60
C ALA A 56 -3.29 -11.96 -12.26
N LEU A 57 -2.23 -11.52 -12.94
CA LEU A 57 -1.67 -10.17 -12.77
C LEU A 57 -2.67 -9.07 -13.19
N GLU A 58 -3.37 -9.25 -14.31
CA GLU A 58 -4.46 -8.36 -14.75
C GLU A 58 -5.59 -8.24 -13.72
N THR A 59 -5.81 -9.30 -12.94
CA THR A 59 -6.83 -9.31 -11.88
C THR A 59 -6.30 -8.70 -10.58
N PHE A 60 -5.09 -9.10 -10.15
CA PHE A 60 -4.56 -8.75 -8.84
C PHE A 60 -4.18 -7.28 -8.74
N PHE A 61 -3.55 -6.71 -9.76
CA PHE A 61 -3.10 -5.32 -9.72
C PHE A 61 -4.23 -4.32 -9.44
N PRO A 62 -5.36 -4.34 -10.18
CA PRO A 62 -6.49 -3.49 -9.85
C PRO A 62 -7.24 -3.92 -8.59
N ALA A 63 -7.41 -5.22 -8.33
CA ALA A 63 -8.17 -5.70 -7.18
C ALA A 63 -7.55 -5.30 -5.83
N PHE A 64 -6.21 -5.27 -5.77
CA PHE A 64 -5.46 -4.87 -4.58
C PHE A 64 -4.91 -3.43 -4.67
N ASP A 65 -5.25 -2.70 -5.74
CA ASP A 65 -4.78 -1.32 -5.99
C ASP A 65 -3.25 -1.18 -5.79
N ILE A 66 -2.49 -2.11 -6.40
CA ILE A 66 -1.05 -2.27 -6.21
C ILE A 66 -0.30 -0.99 -6.63
N ASP A 67 0.55 -0.48 -5.74
CA ASP A 67 1.44 0.65 -5.97
C ASP A 67 2.74 0.22 -6.63
N PHE A 68 3.37 -0.81 -6.08
CA PHE A 68 4.65 -1.36 -6.54
C PHE A 68 4.63 -2.88 -6.49
N ALA A 69 5.28 -3.53 -7.45
CA ALA A 69 5.44 -4.97 -7.47
C ALA A 69 6.84 -5.40 -7.91
N ALA A 70 7.34 -6.51 -7.38
CA ALA A 70 8.46 -7.24 -7.96
C ALA A 70 7.97 -8.60 -8.47
N LEU A 71 8.21 -8.85 -9.75
CA LEU A 71 7.91 -10.12 -10.41
C LEU A 71 9.24 -10.80 -10.75
N VAL A 72 9.55 -11.88 -10.05
CA VAL A 72 10.79 -12.64 -10.19
C VAL A 72 10.56 -13.81 -11.13
N GLU A 73 11.53 -14.08 -12.02
CA GLU A 73 11.47 -15.18 -12.99
C GLU A 73 10.21 -15.20 -13.86
N LEU A 74 9.61 -14.02 -14.12
CA LEU A 74 8.54 -13.84 -15.10
C LEU A 74 9.12 -13.91 -16.52
N ALA A 75 9.48 -15.12 -16.95
CA ALA A 75 10.24 -15.40 -18.18
C ALA A 75 9.40 -15.33 -19.46
N ASP A 76 8.68 -14.21 -19.64
CA ASP A 76 8.05 -13.85 -20.90
C ASP A 76 8.53 -12.48 -21.40
N SER A 77 9.24 -12.48 -22.54
CA SER A 77 9.69 -11.24 -23.18
C SER A 77 8.56 -10.42 -23.81
N ASN A 78 7.36 -11.01 -23.96
CA ASN A 78 6.20 -10.32 -24.53
C ASN A 78 5.20 -9.85 -23.47
N TYR A 79 5.50 -10.05 -22.18
CA TYR A 79 4.63 -9.60 -21.11
C TYR A 79 4.45 -8.08 -21.15
N THR A 80 3.19 -7.65 -21.11
CA THR A 80 2.80 -6.25 -20.94
C THR A 80 2.08 -6.10 -19.62
N THR A 81 2.42 -5.06 -18.87
CA THR A 81 1.73 -4.74 -17.63
C THR A 81 0.28 -4.32 -17.91
N PRO A 82 -0.66 -4.56 -16.96
CA PRO A 82 -2.03 -4.05 -17.08
C PRO A 82 -2.09 -2.52 -17.24
N ASP A 83 -3.18 -2.02 -17.85
CA ASP A 83 -3.41 -0.58 -18.06
C ASP A 83 -3.30 0.21 -16.74
N GLY A 84 -2.46 1.25 -16.73
CA GLY A 84 -2.19 2.05 -15.53
C GLY A 84 -0.98 1.59 -14.71
N TRP A 85 -0.29 0.53 -15.15
CA TRP A 85 1.00 0.10 -14.62
C TRP A 85 2.08 0.16 -15.71
N SER A 86 3.33 0.29 -15.27
CA SER A 86 4.52 0.20 -16.12
C SER A 86 5.62 -0.52 -15.35
N SER A 87 6.65 -1.01 -16.05
CA SER A 87 7.71 -1.79 -15.43
C SER A 87 9.10 -1.49 -15.99
N ASN A 88 10.09 -1.56 -15.12
CA ASN A 88 11.49 -1.74 -15.52
C ASN A 88 11.87 -3.22 -15.38
N GLN A 89 12.84 -3.66 -16.17
CA GLN A 89 13.34 -5.03 -16.14
C GLN A 89 14.86 -5.04 -15.96
N SER A 90 15.34 -6.01 -15.18
CA SER A 90 16.75 -6.37 -15.05
C SER A 90 16.90 -7.86 -15.33
N HIS A 91 17.96 -8.21 -16.04
CA HIS A 91 18.20 -9.56 -16.52
C HIS A 91 19.64 -9.97 -16.24
N CYS A 92 19.80 -11.16 -15.68
CA CYS A 92 21.07 -11.74 -15.31
C CYS A 92 21.07 -13.22 -15.70
N GLY A 93 21.68 -13.54 -16.85
CA GLY A 93 21.75 -14.91 -17.37
C GLY A 93 20.39 -15.44 -17.83
N HIS A 94 19.75 -16.27 -17.02
CA HIS A 94 18.38 -16.76 -17.25
C HIS A 94 17.36 -16.19 -16.27
N ASP A 95 17.85 -15.48 -15.26
CA ASP A 95 17.05 -14.93 -14.17
C ASP A 95 16.71 -13.47 -14.48
N LEU A 96 15.55 -13.03 -14.04
CA LEU A 96 15.04 -11.68 -14.31
C LEU A 96 14.15 -11.19 -13.18
N VAL A 97 14.15 -9.88 -12.99
CA VAL A 97 13.20 -9.17 -12.11
C VAL A 97 12.52 -8.09 -12.93
N ASN A 98 11.20 -8.01 -12.81
CA ASN A 98 10.43 -6.84 -13.25
C ASN A 98 10.02 -6.05 -12.02
N LEU A 99 10.41 -4.77 -11.96
CA LEU A 99 9.92 -3.82 -10.96
C LEU A 99 8.78 -3.02 -11.59
N VAL A 100 7.55 -3.36 -11.21
CA VAL A 100 6.31 -2.76 -11.72
C VAL A 100 5.85 -1.65 -10.77
N PHE A 101 5.23 -0.60 -11.31
CA PHE A 101 4.66 0.50 -10.54
C PHE A 101 3.38 1.06 -11.18
N ASN A 102 2.50 1.60 -10.36
CA ASN A 102 1.26 2.24 -10.80
C ASN A 102 1.53 3.67 -11.31
N THR A 103 1.37 3.88 -12.61
CA THR A 103 1.70 5.16 -13.28
C THR A 103 0.73 6.28 -12.95
N ASN A 104 -0.46 5.97 -12.44
CA ASN A 104 -1.41 6.98 -11.98
C ASN A 104 -0.96 7.60 -10.64
N LYS A 105 -0.29 6.82 -9.79
CA LYS A 105 0.13 7.24 -8.45
C LYS A 105 1.60 7.66 -8.38
N TRP A 106 2.44 7.04 -9.19
CA TRP A 106 3.89 7.18 -9.12
C TRP A 106 4.50 7.45 -10.49
N ARG A 107 5.61 8.19 -10.48
CA ARG A 107 6.50 8.34 -11.63
C ARG A 107 7.93 8.07 -11.21
N MET A 108 8.73 7.55 -12.13
CA MET A 108 10.16 7.40 -11.92
C MET A 108 10.84 8.76 -11.87
N ALA A 109 11.70 8.98 -10.88
CA ALA A 109 12.55 10.16 -10.85
C ALA A 109 13.55 10.11 -12.01
N THR A 110 13.75 11.23 -12.70
CA THR A 110 14.67 11.34 -13.85
C THR A 110 15.99 12.01 -13.49
N SER A 111 16.23 12.32 -12.21
CA SER A 111 17.47 12.90 -11.73
C SER A 111 18.64 11.91 -11.88
N PRO A 112 19.89 12.37 -12.10
CA PRO A 112 21.05 11.50 -12.09
C PRO A 112 21.12 10.65 -10.82
N GLY A 113 21.38 9.35 -11.00
CA GLY A 113 21.44 8.40 -9.90
C GLY A 113 20.09 8.06 -9.25
N SER A 114 18.99 8.18 -10.00
CA SER A 114 17.66 7.69 -9.59
C SER A 114 17.41 6.21 -9.88
N TYR A 115 18.27 5.56 -10.66
CA TYR A 115 18.08 4.19 -11.14
C TYR A 115 19.41 3.42 -11.20
N ILE A 116 19.42 2.21 -10.66
CA ILE A 116 20.50 1.23 -10.82
C ILE A 116 19.87 -0.15 -10.98
N ALA A 117 20.34 -0.92 -11.96
CA ALA A 117 20.05 -2.33 -12.09
C ALA A 117 21.35 -3.12 -12.28
N GLY A 118 21.36 -4.39 -11.90
CA GLY A 118 22.53 -5.26 -12.03
C GLY A 118 22.28 -6.66 -11.51
N CYS A 119 23.38 -7.39 -11.29
CA CYS A 119 23.38 -8.77 -10.79
C CYS A 119 24.11 -8.84 -9.46
N MET A 120 23.56 -9.57 -8.48
CA MET A 120 24.25 -9.87 -7.22
C MET A 120 25.32 -10.96 -7.42
N VAL A 121 25.07 -11.88 -8.35
CA VAL A 121 26.01 -12.92 -8.78
C VAL A 121 26.31 -12.68 -10.27
N PRO A 122 27.56 -12.84 -10.75
CA PRO A 122 27.83 -12.63 -12.18
C PRO A 122 26.93 -13.48 -13.09
N ASN A 123 26.11 -12.82 -13.91
CA ASN A 123 25.09 -13.44 -14.76
C ASN A 123 24.00 -14.25 -14.03
N ASP A 124 23.70 -13.92 -12.77
CA ASP A 124 22.61 -14.53 -12.01
C ASP A 124 22.07 -13.54 -10.95
N ARG A 125 20.86 -13.77 -10.40
CA ARG A 125 20.33 -13.00 -9.25
C ARG A 125 20.23 -11.49 -9.51
N PRO A 126 19.31 -11.08 -10.40
CA PRO A 126 19.12 -9.70 -10.78
C PRO A 126 18.53 -8.85 -9.65
N PHE A 127 18.78 -7.55 -9.77
CA PHE A 127 18.09 -6.54 -9.00
C PHE A 127 17.82 -5.27 -9.82
N ILE A 128 16.86 -4.50 -9.34
CA ILE A 128 16.55 -3.12 -9.76
C ILE A 128 16.38 -2.30 -8.49
N VAL A 129 16.94 -1.08 -8.47
CA VAL A 129 16.67 -0.05 -7.47
C VAL A 129 16.27 1.23 -8.20
N GLN A 130 15.10 1.77 -7.89
CA GLN A 130 14.54 2.94 -8.54
C GLN A 130 13.97 3.91 -7.50
N LEU A 131 14.27 5.19 -7.68
CA LEU A 131 13.64 6.30 -6.96
C LEU A 131 12.32 6.70 -7.64
N PHE A 132 11.24 6.76 -6.86
CA PHE A 132 9.91 7.16 -7.32
C PHE A 132 9.42 8.42 -6.62
N GLU A 133 8.69 9.23 -7.37
CA GLU A 133 7.99 10.42 -6.90
C GLU A 133 6.48 10.21 -6.98
N SER A 134 5.76 10.67 -5.97
CA SER A 134 4.30 10.63 -5.98
C SER A 134 3.73 11.69 -6.94
N ASN A 135 2.74 11.30 -7.74
CA ASN A 135 2.03 12.21 -8.64
C ASN A 135 1.12 13.20 -7.91
N SER A 136 0.60 12.82 -6.73
CA SER A 136 -0.24 13.70 -5.88
C SER A 136 0.58 14.63 -4.98
N GLY A 137 1.91 14.60 -5.08
CA GLY A 137 2.79 15.15 -4.07
C GLY A 137 2.91 14.21 -2.87
N GLY A 138 4.06 14.25 -2.19
CA GLY A 138 4.42 13.33 -1.12
C GLY A 138 5.93 13.18 -1.04
N GLU A 139 6.41 12.50 -0.01
CA GLU A 139 7.83 12.17 0.08
C GLU A 139 8.18 11.09 -0.95
N PRO A 140 9.29 11.24 -1.70
CA PRO A 140 9.75 10.23 -2.63
C PRO A 140 10.19 8.95 -1.90
N VAL A 141 10.22 7.84 -2.62
CA VAL A 141 10.56 6.51 -2.09
C VAL A 141 11.52 5.78 -3.02
N ILE A 142 12.50 5.10 -2.44
CA ILE A 142 13.39 4.19 -3.15
C ILE A 142 12.76 2.80 -3.07
N VAL A 143 12.54 2.15 -4.20
CA VAL A 143 11.98 0.79 -4.27
C VAL A 143 13.00 -0.12 -4.95
N ALA A 144 13.31 -1.22 -4.29
CA ALA A 144 14.16 -2.28 -4.81
C ALA A 144 13.33 -3.54 -5.10
N GLY A 145 13.47 -4.06 -6.32
CA GLY A 145 13.01 -5.39 -6.71
C GLY A 145 14.22 -6.31 -6.88
N ALA A 146 14.21 -7.52 -6.32
CA ALA A 146 15.37 -8.41 -6.40
C ALA A 146 15.04 -9.90 -6.28
N HIS A 147 15.92 -10.74 -6.83
CA HIS A 147 15.96 -12.17 -6.59
C HIS A 147 17.30 -12.52 -5.94
N PHE A 148 17.29 -12.86 -4.66
CA PHE A 148 18.51 -13.09 -3.89
C PHE A 148 19.14 -14.44 -4.25
N PRO A 149 20.47 -14.57 -4.18
CA PRO A 149 21.13 -15.86 -4.28
C PRO A 149 20.56 -16.88 -3.30
N HIS A 150 20.37 -18.14 -3.74
CA HIS A 150 20.16 -19.20 -2.78
C HIS A 150 21.40 -19.32 -1.90
N PRO A 151 21.24 -19.32 -0.57
CA PRO A 151 22.34 -19.62 0.33
C PRO A 151 22.81 -21.06 0.08
N ASP A 152 24.10 -21.31 0.26
CA ASP A 152 24.71 -22.60 -0.05
C ASP A 152 24.13 -23.70 0.85
N SER A 153 23.29 -24.56 0.29
CA SER A 153 22.66 -25.66 1.02
C SER A 153 23.67 -26.66 1.60
N SER A 154 24.89 -26.70 1.07
CA SER A 154 25.95 -27.57 1.57
C SER A 154 26.62 -27.03 2.83
N THR A 155 26.51 -25.73 3.11
CA THR A 155 27.08 -25.11 4.32
C THR A 155 26.05 -24.96 5.44
N LEU A 156 24.75 -24.90 5.09
CA LEU A 156 23.65 -24.67 6.03
C LEU A 156 23.46 -25.86 6.96
N HIS A 157 24.29 -25.90 7.98
CA HIS A 157 24.31 -26.94 9.00
C HIS A 157 23.54 -26.51 10.26
N SER A 158 23.04 -25.27 10.30
CA SER A 158 22.34 -24.71 11.45
C SER A 158 21.32 -23.65 11.03
N GLU A 159 20.29 -23.45 11.85
CA GLU A 159 19.36 -22.31 11.78
C GLU A 159 20.06 -21.00 12.22
N ASP A 160 21.22 -20.70 11.63
CA ASP A 160 22.04 -19.54 11.98
C ASP A 160 21.92 -18.43 10.92
N SER A 161 21.25 -17.34 11.30
CA SER A 161 21.10 -16.14 10.47
C SER A 161 22.42 -15.51 10.03
N LEU A 162 23.51 -15.74 10.77
CA LEU A 162 24.85 -15.27 10.38
C LEU A 162 25.40 -16.04 9.18
N GLU A 163 25.03 -17.31 9.04
CA GLU A 163 25.44 -18.13 7.91
C GLU A 163 24.72 -17.72 6.62
N TYR A 164 23.41 -17.47 6.71
CA TYR A 164 22.64 -16.85 5.63
C TYR A 164 23.28 -15.52 5.21
N LYS A 165 23.65 -14.69 6.18
CA LYS A 165 24.30 -13.39 5.94
C LYS A 165 25.63 -13.50 5.19
N ALA A 166 26.39 -14.56 5.45
CA ALA A 166 27.66 -14.80 4.78
C ALA A 166 27.49 -15.26 3.32
N THR A 167 26.39 -15.95 3.00
CA THR A 167 26.23 -16.67 1.72
C THR A 167 25.31 -15.98 0.72
N ALA A 168 24.32 -15.19 1.15
CA ALA A 168 23.37 -14.55 0.24
C ALA A 168 23.98 -13.46 -0.68
N ASN A 169 25.27 -13.09 -0.53
CA ASN A 169 26.02 -12.22 -1.44
C ASN A 169 25.28 -10.96 -1.96
N THR A 170 24.60 -10.23 -1.06
CA THR A 170 23.76 -9.07 -1.43
C THR A 170 24.53 -7.76 -1.60
N GLY A 171 25.87 -7.82 -1.73
CA GLY A 171 26.76 -6.66 -1.77
C GLY A 171 26.42 -5.66 -2.89
N PRO A 172 26.25 -6.11 -4.14
CA PRO A 172 25.89 -5.22 -5.25
C PRO A 172 24.56 -4.48 -5.05
N LEU A 173 23.53 -5.16 -4.52
CA LEU A 173 22.23 -4.54 -4.21
C LEU A 173 22.36 -3.50 -3.09
N ARG A 174 23.08 -3.83 -2.01
CA ARG A 174 23.37 -2.88 -0.92
C ARG A 174 24.02 -1.61 -1.46
N ASP A 175 25.05 -1.75 -2.30
CA ASP A 175 25.81 -0.62 -2.83
C ASP A 175 24.94 0.25 -3.77
N ALA A 176 24.05 -0.38 -4.55
CA ALA A 176 23.07 0.32 -5.38
C ALA A 176 22.06 1.13 -4.54
N ILE A 177 21.52 0.55 -3.47
CA ILE A 177 20.62 1.26 -2.54
C ILE A 177 21.35 2.44 -1.90
N ALA A 178 22.57 2.23 -1.40
CA ALA A 178 23.39 3.27 -0.79
C ALA A 178 23.64 4.44 -1.76
N TYR A 179 24.03 4.14 -3.00
CA TYR A 179 24.28 5.17 -4.01
C TYR A 179 23.04 6.03 -4.28
N ILE A 180 21.86 5.43 -4.46
CA ILE A 180 20.62 6.20 -4.74
C ILE A 180 20.21 7.02 -3.51
N LYS A 181 20.38 6.50 -2.30
CA LYS A 181 20.14 7.25 -1.06
C LYS A 181 21.05 8.49 -0.98
N ASP A 182 22.34 8.31 -1.25
CA ASP A 182 23.33 9.38 -1.16
C ASP A 182 23.14 10.43 -2.25
N SER A 183 22.76 10.02 -3.47
CA SER A 183 22.52 10.93 -4.60
C SER A 183 21.24 11.75 -4.45
N SER A 184 20.19 11.17 -3.86
CA SER A 184 18.86 11.78 -3.79
C SER A 184 18.54 12.42 -2.44
N GLY A 185 19.26 12.05 -1.37
CA GLY A 185 18.93 12.40 0.01
C GLY A 185 17.70 11.68 0.57
N VAL A 186 17.13 10.73 -0.18
CA VAL A 186 15.91 10.00 0.21
C VAL A 186 16.28 8.80 1.06
N ASN A 187 15.63 8.67 2.22
CA ASN A 187 15.90 7.58 3.18
C ASN A 187 14.77 6.55 3.28
N LYS A 188 13.61 6.79 2.64
CA LYS A 188 12.51 5.82 2.58
C LYS A 188 12.84 4.74 1.57
N VAL A 189 13.03 3.51 2.05
CA VAL A 189 13.38 2.35 1.23
C VAL A 189 12.32 1.27 1.40
N ILE A 190 11.87 0.72 0.28
CA ILE A 190 11.07 -0.51 0.18
C ILE A 190 11.94 -1.56 -0.55
N VAL A 191 11.95 -2.78 -0.04
CA VAL A 191 12.54 -3.94 -0.69
C VAL A 191 11.45 -4.99 -0.90
N ILE A 192 11.25 -5.40 -2.15
CA ILE A 192 10.29 -6.41 -2.59
C ILE A 192 11.11 -7.51 -3.27
N ALA A 193 11.24 -8.67 -2.63
CA ALA A 193 12.19 -9.66 -3.12
C ALA A 193 11.79 -11.10 -2.82
N ASP A 194 12.22 -11.99 -3.72
CA ASP A 194 12.47 -13.37 -3.36
C ASP A 194 13.83 -13.39 -2.68
N THR A 195 13.81 -13.53 -1.36
CA THR A 195 15.01 -13.46 -0.53
C THR A 195 15.70 -14.80 -0.38
N ASN A 196 15.08 -15.91 -0.80
CA ASN A 196 15.61 -17.25 -0.51
C ASN A 196 15.95 -17.49 0.98
N ALA A 197 15.26 -16.77 1.88
CA ALA A 197 15.53 -16.77 3.31
C ALA A 197 14.47 -17.55 4.08
N TRP A 198 14.90 -18.50 4.91
CA TRP A 198 14.00 -19.26 5.77
C TRP A 198 13.34 -18.44 6.87
N THR A 199 12.30 -18.98 7.49
CA THR A 199 11.57 -18.35 8.60
C THR A 199 12.44 -17.98 9.80
N TRP A 200 13.54 -18.70 10.06
CA TRP A 200 14.48 -18.39 11.14
C TRP A 200 15.43 -17.23 10.81
N VAL A 201 15.52 -16.78 9.55
CA VAL A 201 16.22 -15.54 9.19
C VAL A 201 15.28 -14.37 9.47
N PRO A 202 15.53 -13.53 10.49
CA PRO A 202 14.65 -12.42 10.77
C PRO A 202 14.82 -11.32 9.70
N THR A 203 13.75 -10.58 9.41
CA THR A 203 13.79 -9.44 8.48
C THR A 203 14.89 -8.43 8.85
N SER A 204 15.14 -8.22 10.15
CA SER A 204 16.21 -7.34 10.64
C SER A 204 17.58 -7.73 10.07
N THR A 205 17.91 -9.02 10.00
CA THR A 205 19.18 -9.50 9.45
C THR A 205 19.34 -9.07 7.99
N ILE A 206 18.27 -9.22 7.18
CA ILE A 206 18.28 -8.81 5.77
C ILE A 206 18.43 -7.29 5.63
N MET A 207 17.68 -6.52 6.41
CA MET A 207 17.73 -5.05 6.39
C MET A 207 19.12 -4.53 6.81
N GLU A 208 19.75 -5.16 7.81
CA GLU A 208 21.13 -4.86 8.23
C GLU A 208 22.16 -5.20 7.17
N MET A 209 22.01 -6.33 6.48
CA MET A 209 22.90 -6.72 5.37
C MET A 209 22.88 -5.69 4.24
N LEU A 210 21.70 -5.18 3.94
CA LEU A 210 21.50 -4.12 2.96
C LEU A 210 21.88 -2.72 3.47
N GLN A 211 22.34 -2.60 4.73
CA GLN A 211 22.66 -1.34 5.39
C GLN A 211 21.54 -0.30 5.27
N ILE A 212 20.29 -0.77 5.27
CA ILE A 212 19.14 0.11 5.32
C ILE A 212 19.09 0.70 6.72
N PRO A 213 19.04 2.04 6.88
CA PRO A 213 19.11 2.67 8.19
C PRO A 213 18.12 2.05 9.18
N SER A 214 18.62 1.81 10.39
CA SER A 214 17.80 1.32 11.48
C SER A 214 16.75 2.36 11.84
N GLY A 215 15.56 1.87 12.17
CA GLY A 215 14.38 2.68 12.36
C GLY A 215 13.19 1.79 12.63
N THR A 216 12.04 2.13 12.05
CA THR A 216 10.87 1.24 12.12
C THR A 216 10.89 0.34 10.91
N TRP A 217 11.58 -0.79 11.03
CA TRP A 217 11.48 -1.85 10.04
C TRP A 217 10.12 -2.52 10.19
N VAL A 218 9.40 -2.57 9.08
CA VAL A 218 8.13 -3.27 8.95
C VAL A 218 8.23 -4.20 7.76
N SER A 219 7.59 -5.35 7.85
CA SER A 219 7.57 -6.33 6.77
C SER A 219 6.30 -7.12 6.78
N THR A 220 6.06 -7.81 5.68
CA THR A 220 5.10 -8.92 5.65
C THR A 220 5.46 -9.96 6.72
N SER A 221 4.46 -10.72 7.11
CA SER A 221 4.61 -11.96 7.88
C SER A 221 5.38 -12.98 7.05
N LEU A 222 6.02 -13.91 7.73
CA LEU A 222 6.82 -14.96 7.11
C LEU A 222 5.87 -16.09 6.66
N GLU A 223 5.35 -15.94 5.44
CA GLU A 223 4.37 -16.84 4.84
C GLU A 223 5.06 -18.00 4.10
N ARG A 224 4.38 -19.15 3.99
CA ARG A 224 4.89 -20.35 3.29
C ARG A 224 4.71 -20.21 1.78
N SER A 225 5.47 -19.30 1.20
CA SER A 225 5.29 -18.88 -0.18
C SER A 225 6.00 -19.80 -1.18
N CYS A 226 7.07 -20.50 -0.78
CA CYS A 226 7.86 -21.40 -1.63
C CYS A 226 7.90 -22.83 -1.05
N CYS A 227 8.03 -23.89 -1.83
CA CYS A 227 7.86 -23.98 -3.28
C CYS A 227 6.99 -25.21 -3.59
N PHE A 228 6.31 -25.17 -4.73
CA PHE A 228 5.42 -26.26 -5.13
C PHE A 228 6.10 -27.62 -5.25
N ASP A 229 7.33 -27.69 -5.72
CA ASP A 229 8.11 -28.93 -5.85
C ASP A 229 8.48 -29.57 -4.50
N ALA A 230 8.57 -28.75 -3.45
CA ALA A 230 8.84 -29.15 -2.07
C ALA A 230 7.58 -29.17 -1.17
N ASP A 231 6.38 -29.02 -1.74
CA ASP A 231 5.10 -28.98 -1.02
C ASP A 231 4.99 -27.86 0.03
N PHE A 232 5.61 -26.70 -0.24
CA PHE A 232 5.58 -25.50 0.60
C PHE A 232 5.96 -25.74 2.07
N PRO A 233 7.22 -26.13 2.36
CA PRO A 233 7.67 -26.39 3.72
C PRO A 233 7.41 -25.18 4.64
N PRO A 234 7.04 -25.39 5.92
CA PRO A 234 6.77 -24.30 6.87
C PRO A 234 7.88 -23.26 6.98
N GLU A 235 9.11 -23.67 6.75
CA GLU A 235 10.32 -22.88 6.85
C GLU A 235 10.62 -22.03 5.60
N TYR A 236 9.97 -22.27 4.46
CA TYR A 236 10.30 -21.59 3.19
C TYR A 236 9.48 -20.29 3.03
N ALA A 237 9.89 -19.27 3.78
CA ALA A 237 9.32 -17.92 3.73
C ALA A 237 10.19 -16.96 2.90
N PHE A 238 10.41 -17.34 1.64
CA PHE A 238 11.39 -16.70 0.76
C PHE A 238 10.90 -15.35 0.26
N ASP A 239 9.63 -15.21 -0.08
CA ASP A 239 9.07 -13.95 -0.58
C ASP A 239 8.85 -12.97 0.56
N ARG A 240 9.46 -11.79 0.48
CA ARG A 240 9.37 -10.76 1.53
C ARG A 240 9.19 -9.38 0.96
N ILE A 241 8.34 -8.60 1.63
CA ILE A 241 8.18 -7.18 1.41
C ILE A 241 8.59 -6.48 2.70
N MET A 242 9.54 -5.55 2.60
CA MET A 242 10.20 -4.91 3.75
C MET A 242 10.31 -3.41 3.51
N ALA A 243 10.13 -2.60 4.55
CA ALA A 243 10.31 -1.15 4.49
C ALA A 243 10.93 -0.61 5.78
N ASN A 244 11.63 0.53 5.70
CA ASN A 244 12.21 1.20 6.88
C ASN A 244 11.40 2.40 7.40
N PHE A 245 10.15 2.52 6.94
CA PHE A 245 9.19 3.52 7.35
C PHE A 245 7.81 2.88 7.46
N GLY A 246 6.84 3.63 8.00
CA GLY A 246 5.51 3.13 8.29
C GLY A 246 5.36 2.65 9.74
N GLY A 247 4.14 2.25 10.08
CA GLY A 247 3.76 1.81 11.43
C GLY A 247 3.55 0.30 11.52
N SER A 248 2.96 -0.28 10.48
CA SER A 248 2.67 -1.71 10.39
C SER A 248 2.53 -2.13 8.93
N MET A 249 2.63 -3.42 8.66
CA MET A 249 2.31 -4.01 7.36
C MET A 249 1.38 -5.20 7.56
N HIS A 250 0.27 -5.21 6.83
CA HIS A 250 -0.64 -6.36 6.80
C HIS A 250 -0.33 -7.23 5.59
N THR A 251 -0.30 -8.53 5.77
CA THR A 251 0.03 -9.49 4.72
C THR A 251 -1.21 -10.21 4.25
N THR A 252 -1.31 -10.43 2.94
CA THR A 252 -2.27 -11.34 2.34
C THR A 252 -1.50 -12.28 1.41
N MET A 253 -1.46 -13.57 1.76
CA MET A 253 -0.94 -14.60 0.85
C MET A 253 -2.07 -15.05 -0.06
N LEU A 254 -1.86 -14.95 -1.36
CA LEU A 254 -2.82 -15.45 -2.35
C LEU A 254 -2.62 -16.96 -2.51
N TYR A 255 -3.69 -17.69 -2.85
CA TYR A 255 -3.67 -19.15 -2.97
C TYR A 255 -3.31 -19.89 -1.67
N GLU A 256 -3.75 -19.36 -0.52
CA GLU A 256 -3.54 -19.99 0.79
C GLU A 256 -4.10 -21.43 0.82
N ASP A 257 -5.33 -21.61 0.34
CA ASP A 257 -6.05 -22.90 0.30
C ASP A 257 -5.53 -23.92 -0.74
N GLY A 258 -4.47 -23.57 -1.48
CA GLY A 258 -3.86 -24.42 -2.49
C GLY A 258 -3.63 -23.71 -3.81
N LEU A 259 -2.69 -24.24 -4.58
CA LEU A 259 -2.40 -23.70 -5.91
C LEU A 259 -3.52 -24.01 -6.91
N PRO A 260 -3.81 -23.09 -7.84
CA PRO A 260 -4.67 -23.40 -8.97
C PRO A 260 -4.04 -24.49 -9.85
N VAL A 261 -4.88 -25.26 -10.55
CA VAL A 261 -4.43 -26.40 -11.37
C VAL A 261 -3.44 -25.97 -12.46
N TRP A 262 -3.57 -24.75 -12.99
CA TRP A 262 -2.64 -24.23 -14.00
C TRP A 262 -1.21 -24.04 -13.47
N ALA A 263 -1.04 -23.83 -12.16
CA ALA A 263 0.28 -23.68 -11.54
C ALA A 263 0.99 -25.02 -11.30
N ASN A 264 0.32 -26.16 -11.51
CA ASN A 264 0.88 -27.49 -11.34
C ASN A 264 1.80 -27.88 -12.51
N GLN A 265 3.02 -27.35 -12.51
CA GLN A 265 4.03 -27.60 -13.54
C GLN A 265 4.80 -28.90 -13.25
N THR A 266 4.68 -29.92 -14.12
CA THR A 266 5.33 -31.23 -13.93
C THR A 266 5.93 -31.81 -15.23
N LYS A 267 7.24 -31.95 -15.33
CA LYS A 267 7.90 -32.51 -16.53
C LYS A 267 8.58 -33.84 -16.21
N GLY A 268 7.93 -34.95 -16.57
CA GLY A 268 8.42 -36.28 -16.22
C GLY A 268 8.34 -36.52 -14.72
N GLN A 269 9.49 -36.70 -14.06
CA GLN A 269 9.57 -36.83 -12.60
C GLN A 269 9.84 -35.49 -11.89
N SER A 270 10.06 -34.40 -12.63
CA SER A 270 10.34 -33.08 -12.06
C SER A 270 9.06 -32.28 -11.82
N ARG A 271 9.00 -31.57 -10.69
CA ARG A 271 7.97 -30.56 -10.37
C ARG A 271 8.58 -29.16 -10.50
N GLY A 272 7.77 -28.16 -10.82
CA GLY A 272 8.18 -26.76 -10.85
C GLY A 272 8.18 -26.13 -9.46
N ALA A 273 9.06 -25.17 -9.22
CA ALA A 273 9.20 -24.49 -7.94
C ALA A 273 8.33 -23.21 -7.88
N PHE A 274 7.04 -23.33 -8.21
CA PHE A 274 6.11 -22.19 -8.22
C PHE A 274 5.92 -21.58 -6.83
N HIS A 275 5.93 -20.25 -6.68
CA HIS A 275 5.63 -19.57 -5.42
C HIS A 275 4.17 -19.06 -5.36
N LYS A 276 3.64 -18.95 -4.14
CA LYS A 276 2.39 -18.25 -3.85
C LYS A 276 2.62 -16.73 -3.81
N PRO A 277 1.81 -15.91 -4.49
CA PRO A 277 1.96 -14.46 -4.43
C PRO A 277 1.64 -13.90 -3.05
N ILE A 278 2.35 -12.84 -2.65
CA ILE A 278 2.06 -12.10 -1.41
C ILE A 278 1.78 -10.63 -1.68
N VAL A 279 0.81 -10.08 -0.95
CA VAL A 279 0.49 -8.65 -0.90
C VAL A 279 0.84 -8.12 0.48
N GLY A 280 1.63 -7.04 0.53
CA GLY A 280 1.93 -6.29 1.74
C GLY A 280 1.24 -4.92 1.71
N ARG A 281 0.33 -4.67 2.63
CA ARG A 281 -0.31 -3.35 2.82
C ARG A 281 0.39 -2.59 3.93
N LEU A 282 1.23 -1.64 3.55
CA LEU A 282 2.04 -0.81 4.43
C LEU A 282 1.23 0.41 4.90
N TYR A 283 0.96 0.49 6.19
CA TYR A 283 0.30 1.65 6.78
C TYR A 283 1.34 2.68 7.23
N GLU A 284 1.22 3.91 6.76
CA GLU A 284 2.07 4.98 7.29
C GLU A 284 1.74 5.24 8.75
N ARG A 285 2.76 5.53 9.58
CA ARG A 285 2.45 6.03 10.92
C ARG A 285 1.61 7.29 10.77
N PRO A 286 0.54 7.45 11.57
CA PRO A 286 -0.07 8.75 11.72
C PRO A 286 1.05 9.73 12.03
N SER A 287 1.29 10.72 11.16
CA SER A 287 2.26 11.79 11.46
C SER A 287 1.89 12.26 12.85
N ALA A 288 2.82 12.10 13.82
CA ALA A 288 2.57 12.42 15.21
C ALA A 288 1.82 13.75 15.22
N ALA A 289 0.58 13.74 15.73
CA ALA A 289 -0.27 14.92 15.66
C ALA A 289 0.58 16.11 16.12
N PRO A 290 0.61 17.22 15.36
CA PRO A 290 1.53 18.32 15.64
C PRO A 290 1.45 18.63 17.14
N THR A 291 2.58 18.43 17.82
CA THR A 291 2.65 18.42 19.28
C THR A 291 2.14 19.77 19.79
N ASN A 292 0.94 19.76 20.35
CA ASN A 292 0.13 20.94 20.70
C ASN A 292 -0.16 21.87 19.51
N PRO A 293 -1.38 21.86 18.93
CA PRO A 293 -1.84 23.06 18.25
C PRO A 293 -1.70 24.23 19.25
N ASN A 294 -0.97 25.28 18.87
CA ASN A 294 -0.83 26.47 19.70
C ASN A 294 -2.21 26.81 20.27
N PRO A 295 -2.41 26.88 21.60
CA PRO A 295 -3.74 27.05 22.19
C PRO A 295 -4.48 28.27 21.63
N LEU A 296 -3.75 29.27 21.15
CA LEU A 296 -4.29 30.40 20.39
C LEU A 296 -5.01 29.99 19.09
N ASN A 297 -4.46 29.06 18.31
CA ASN A 297 -5.08 28.60 17.07
C ASN A 297 -6.35 27.79 17.34
N VAL A 298 -6.36 26.97 18.40
CA VAL A 298 -7.57 26.27 18.85
C VAL A 298 -8.62 27.26 19.32
N PHE A 299 -8.22 28.24 20.13
CA PHE A 299 -9.14 29.27 20.64
C PHE A 299 -9.70 30.13 19.52
N LEU A 300 -8.89 30.52 18.53
CA LEU A 300 -9.32 31.26 17.34
C LEU A 300 -10.30 30.43 16.51
N LEU A 301 -10.00 29.16 16.24
CA LEU A 301 -10.89 28.29 15.48
C LEU A 301 -12.24 28.10 16.19
N VAL A 302 -12.23 27.85 17.49
CA VAL A 302 -13.47 27.73 18.28
C VAL A 302 -14.24 29.05 18.30
N SER A 303 -13.55 30.17 18.48
CA SER A 303 -14.16 31.50 18.53
C SER A 303 -14.80 31.90 17.20
N THR A 304 -14.14 31.64 16.06
CA THR A 304 -14.70 31.93 14.74
C THR A 304 -15.90 31.05 14.43
N THR A 305 -15.85 29.77 14.80
CA THR A 305 -16.98 28.83 14.61
C THR A 305 -18.19 29.23 15.46
N VAL A 306 -17.96 29.64 16.72
CA VAL A 306 -19.00 30.17 17.61
C VAL A 306 -19.56 31.49 17.07
N LEU A 307 -18.71 32.42 16.61
CA LEU A 307 -19.19 33.67 16.02
C LEU A 307 -20.02 33.42 14.76
N ALA A 308 -19.58 32.54 13.88
CA ALA A 308 -20.29 32.22 12.64
C ALA A 308 -21.66 31.59 12.92
N THR A 309 -21.73 30.65 13.87
CA THR A 309 -23.00 30.01 14.28
C THR A 309 -23.95 31.01 14.96
N LEU A 310 -23.43 31.91 15.80
CA LEU A 310 -24.21 33.00 16.38
C LEU A 310 -24.73 33.96 15.30
N LEU A 311 -23.89 34.33 14.33
CA LEU A 311 -24.27 35.22 13.23
C LEU A 311 -25.38 34.61 12.38
N VAL A 312 -25.24 33.33 12.00
CA VAL A 312 -26.29 32.60 11.26
C VAL A 312 -27.59 32.54 12.06
N SER A 313 -27.52 32.26 13.36
CA SER A 313 -28.69 32.23 14.24
C SER A 313 -29.40 33.59 14.32
N LEU A 314 -28.62 34.68 14.40
CA LEU A 314 -29.15 36.05 14.40
C LEU A 314 -29.81 36.40 13.07
N ILE A 315 -29.20 36.03 11.94
CA ILE A 315 -29.77 36.24 10.60
C ILE A 315 -31.10 35.49 10.47
N VAL A 316 -31.18 34.23 10.90
CA VAL A 316 -32.41 33.43 10.87
C VAL A 316 -33.48 34.05 11.78
N ALA A 317 -33.13 34.45 13.00
CA ALA A 317 -34.07 35.10 13.91
C ALA A 317 -34.60 36.42 13.35
N TRP A 318 -33.73 37.23 12.73
CA TRP A 318 -34.11 38.48 12.09
C TRP A 318 -35.06 38.26 10.91
N LEU A 319 -34.77 37.29 10.03
CA LEU A 319 -35.64 36.92 8.91
C LEU A 319 -37.02 36.43 9.39
N CYS A 320 -37.07 35.63 10.46
CA CYS A 320 -38.34 35.19 11.07
C CYS A 320 -39.14 36.38 11.64
N CYS A 321 -38.49 37.30 12.37
CA CYS A 321 -39.13 38.49 12.92
C CYS A 321 -39.64 39.46 11.83
N ALA A 322 -38.87 39.65 10.76
CA ALA A 322 -39.27 40.48 9.62
C ALA A 322 -40.52 39.93 8.94
N ARG A 323 -40.62 38.60 8.79
CA ARG A 323 -41.79 37.92 8.23
C ARG A 323 -43.03 38.07 9.12
N CYS A 324 -42.89 38.04 10.44
CA CYS A 324 -44.01 38.23 11.37
C CYS A 324 -44.55 39.67 11.38
N ARG A 325 -43.69 40.70 11.19
CA ARG A 325 -44.13 42.10 11.15
C ARG A 325 -44.97 42.44 9.92
N GLY A 326 -44.81 41.71 8.81
CA GLY A 326 -45.61 41.92 7.60
C GLY A 326 -47.05 41.41 7.67
N SER A 327 -47.44 40.66 8.71
CA SER A 327 -48.74 39.98 8.75
C SER A 327 -49.84 40.74 9.54
N HIS A 328 -49.56 41.92 10.09
CA HIS A 328 -50.49 42.59 11.02
C HIS A 328 -51.24 43.81 10.46
N SER A 329 -51.09 44.17 9.18
CA SER A 329 -51.73 45.37 8.62
C SER A 329 -52.95 45.14 7.71
N ASP A 330 -53.45 43.91 7.55
CA ASP A 330 -54.64 43.64 6.71
C ASP A 330 -55.79 43.01 7.51
N ARG A 331 -56.27 43.74 8.53
CA ARG A 331 -57.59 43.50 9.12
C ARG A 331 -58.46 44.74 8.91
N ARG A 332 -58.81 44.99 7.65
CA ARG A 332 -59.86 45.95 7.26
C ARG A 332 -61.23 45.28 7.44
N ASP A 333 -61.99 45.82 8.37
CA ASP A 333 -63.44 46.04 8.40
C ASP A 333 -64.33 45.09 7.59
N MET A 334 -65.03 44.19 8.29
CA MET A 334 -66.26 43.59 7.79
C MET A 334 -67.40 44.60 7.87
N PRO A 335 -68.22 44.79 6.82
CA PRO A 335 -69.40 45.62 6.89
C PRO A 335 -70.53 44.92 7.65
N THR A 336 -71.13 45.66 8.56
CA THR A 336 -72.42 45.36 9.20
C THR A 336 -73.55 45.51 8.18
N SER A 337 -74.33 44.45 7.97
CA SER A 337 -75.58 44.48 7.22
C SER A 337 -76.75 44.75 8.17
N ASP A 338 -77.55 45.76 7.83
CA ASP A 338 -78.79 46.18 8.51
C ASP A 338 -79.94 45.16 8.39
N PRO A 339 -80.99 45.27 9.22
CA PRO A 339 -82.22 44.49 9.13
C PRO A 339 -83.32 45.21 8.32
N GLU A 340 -83.87 44.56 7.30
CA GLU A 340 -85.24 44.77 6.79
C GLU A 340 -86.13 43.67 7.42
N SER A 341 -87.09 43.96 8.29
CA SER A 341 -88.47 44.42 8.04
C SER A 341 -89.28 43.47 7.15
N ASP A 342 -90.01 42.56 7.82
CA ASP A 342 -91.46 42.37 7.69
C ASP A 342 -92.04 41.95 9.05
#